data_AF-A0AAU2DTW9-F1
#
_entry.id   AF-A0AAU2DTW9-F1
#
_cell.length_a   1.000
_cell.length_b   1.000
_cell.length_c   1.000
_cell.angle_alpha   90.00
_cell.angle_beta   90.00
_cell.angle_gamma   90.00
#
_symmetry.space_group_name_H-M   'P 1'
#
loop_
_entity.id
_entity.type
_entity.pdbx_description
1 polymer ?
#
loop_
_entity_poly.entity_id
_entity_poly.type
_entity_poly.pdbx_seq_one_letter_code
_entity_poly.pdbx_strand_id
1 'polypeptide(L)' 'MSVFGPVTPPTPAELKAQITTAMLDMAGVLEPVYDAADGMKRDLEERGWSPTVAEQCAGMWLASTLSTMAGGGR' A
#
# COMPACT_ATOMS: atom_id res chain seq x y z
N MET A 1 15.13 22.15 -33.76
CA MET A 1 16.11 21.26 -33.10
C MET A 1 15.31 20.39 -32.12
N SER A 2 14.92 19.18 -32.54
CA SER A 2 14.11 18.26 -31.72
C SER A 2 15.05 17.29 -31.00
N VAL A 3 15.05 17.32 -29.66
CA VAL A 3 15.96 16.55 -28.78
C VAL A 3 15.29 15.25 -28.34
N PHE A 4 14.80 14.45 -29.29
CA PHE A 4 14.23 13.14 -28.97
C PHE A 4 14.87 12.08 -29.86
N GLY A 5 15.96 11.50 -29.37
CA GLY A 5 16.54 10.27 -29.93
C GLY A 5 15.59 9.07 -29.72
N PRO A 6 15.84 7.95 -30.40
CA PRO A 6 14.99 6.77 -30.29
C PRO A 6 14.99 6.23 -28.84
N VAL A 7 13.82 6.21 -28.21
CA VAL A 7 13.61 5.55 -26.92
C VAL A 7 13.76 4.05 -27.14
N THR A 8 14.88 3.49 -26.71
CA THR A 8 15.06 2.03 -26.74
C THR A 8 14.16 1.42 -25.66
N PRO A 9 13.29 0.45 -25.99
CA PRO A 9 12.46 -0.22 -25.00
C PRO A 9 13.34 -0.91 -23.95
N PRO A 10 12.92 -0.94 -22.66
CA PRO A 10 13.68 -1.63 -21.62
C PRO A 10 13.74 -3.13 -21.89
N THR A 11 14.90 -3.72 -21.63
CA THR A 11 15.11 -5.16 -21.68
C THR A 11 14.33 -5.87 -20.56
N PRO A 12 14.06 -7.20 -20.68
CA PRO A 12 13.40 -7.95 -19.62
C PRO A 12 14.11 -7.88 -18.25
N ALA A 13 15.45 -7.79 -18.25
CA ALA A 13 16.24 -7.66 -17.03
C ALA A 13 16.03 -6.28 -16.37
N GLU A 14 15.97 -5.21 -17.16
CA GLU A 14 15.69 -3.85 -16.68
C GLU A 14 14.26 -3.72 -16.16
N LEU A 15 13.28 -4.33 -16.85
CA LEU A 15 11.89 -4.39 -16.37
C LEU A 15 11.78 -5.09 -15.02
N LYS A 16 12.46 -6.24 -14.85
CA LYS A 16 12.49 -6.96 -13.57
C LYS A 16 13.07 -6.08 -12.45
N ALA A 17 14.18 -5.40 -12.72
CA ALA A 17 14.80 -4.50 -11.76
C ALA A 17 13.85 -3.35 -11.36
N GLN A 18 13.20 -2.72 -12.34
CA GLN A 18 12.23 -1.63 -12.10
C GLN A 18 11.04 -2.10 -11.27
N ILE A 19 10.46 -3.27 -11.56
CA ILE A 19 9.37 -3.85 -10.78
C ILE A 19 9.82 -4.12 -9.34
N THR A 20 11.02 -4.69 -9.17
CA THR A 20 11.57 -4.99 -7.84
C THR A 20 11.71 -3.73 -7.00
N THR A 21 12.28 -2.66 -7.57
CA THR A 21 12.39 -1.36 -6.91
C THR A 21 11.01 -0.79 -6.58
N ALA A 22 10.07 -0.82 -7.52
CA ALA A 22 8.72 -0.32 -7.29
C ALA A 22 7.99 -1.06 -6.15
N MET A 23 8.20 -2.37 -6.00
CA MET A 23 7.63 -3.13 -4.88
C MET A 23 8.24 -2.75 -3.53
N LEU A 24 9.54 -2.45 -3.50
CA LEU A 24 10.22 -1.98 -2.28
C LEU A 24 9.74 -0.57 -1.89
N ASP A 25 9.58 0.33 -2.86
CA ASP A 25 9.05 1.66 -2.61
C ASP A 25 7.60 1.59 -2.10
N MET A 26 6.80 0.68 -2.66
CA MET A 26 5.42 0.46 -2.21
C MET A 26 5.33 -0.01 -0.75
N ALA A 27 6.33 -0.75 -0.25
CA ALA A 27 6.36 -1.14 1.16
C ALA A 27 6.40 0.08 2.10
N GLY A 28 7.23 1.08 1.78
CA GLY A 28 7.28 2.33 2.55
C GLY A 28 6.02 3.18 2.40
N VAL A 29 5.34 3.12 1.25
CA VAL A 29 4.06 3.82 1.05
C VAL A 29 2.94 3.20 1.90
N LEU A 30 2.98 1.88 2.11
CA LEU A 30 1.94 1.16 2.85
C LEU A 30 2.16 1.14 4.37
N GLU A 31 3.39 1.37 4.85
CA GLU A 31 3.73 1.45 6.28
C GLU A 31 2.74 2.31 7.11
N PRO A 32 2.44 3.58 6.75
CA PRO A 32 1.49 4.39 7.52
C PRO A 32 0.05 3.85 7.51
N VAL A 33 -0.33 3.07 6.49
CA VAL A 33 -1.65 2.45 6.40
C VAL A 33 -1.77 1.29 7.39
N TYR A 34 -0.70 0.48 7.51
CA TYR A 34 -0.64 -0.58 8.51
C TYR A 34 -0.61 0.00 9.94
N ASP A 35 0.20 1.03 10.17
CA ASP A 35 0.25 1.71 11.48
C ASP A 35 -1.11 2.26 11.91
N ALA A 36 -1.88 2.81 10.96
CA ALA A 36 -3.24 3.31 11.23
C ALA A 36 -4.23 2.18 11.57
N ALA A 37 -4.14 1.02 10.91
CA ALA A 37 -4.96 -0.15 11.23
C ALA A 37 -4.65 -0.67 12.64
N ASP A 38 -3.36 -0.78 12.99
CA ASP A 38 -2.91 -1.20 14.32
C ASP A 38 -3.32 -0.20 15.40
N GLY A 39 -3.21 1.09 15.10
CA GLY A 39 -3.68 2.17 15.97
C GLY A 39 -5.19 2.09 16.23
N MET A 40 -5.99 1.83 15.19
CA MET A 40 -7.44 1.63 15.32
C MET A 40 -7.77 0.43 16.20
N LYS A 41 -7.10 -0.71 15.98
CA LYS A 41 -7.29 -1.90 16.82
C LYS A 41 -7.00 -1.58 18.28
N ARG A 42 -5.86 -0.95 18.57
CA ARG A 42 -5.47 -0.59 19.94
C ARG A 42 -6.49 0.34 20.61
N ASP A 43 -6.95 1.37 19.90
CA ASP A 43 -7.97 2.31 20.40
C ASP A 43 -9.30 1.59 20.71
N LEU A 44 -9.71 0.61 19.89
CA LEU A 44 -10.91 -0.18 20.14
C LEU A 44 -10.75 -1.07 21.39
N GLU A 45 -9.61 -1.74 21.54
CA GLU A 45 -9.31 -2.56 22.72
C GLU A 45 -9.28 -1.70 24.00
N GLU A 46 -8.67 -0.51 23.96
CA GLU A 46 -8.66 0.46 25.08
C GLU A 46 -10.07 0.91 25.47
N ARG A 47 -11.01 0.94 24.52
CA ARG A 47 -12.44 1.24 24.75
C ARG A 47 -13.24 0.04 25.26
N GLY A 48 -12.58 -1.09 25.52
CA GLY A 48 -13.20 -2.30 26.08
C GLY A 48 -13.81 -3.23 25.04
N TRP A 49 -13.49 -3.06 23.76
CA TRP A 49 -13.90 -4.02 22.73
C TRP A 49 -13.10 -5.31 22.89
N SER A 50 -13.70 -6.44 22.53
CA SER A 50 -12.94 -7.70 22.54
C SER A 50 -11.87 -7.69 21.44
N PRO A 51 -10.71 -8.34 21.66
CA PRO A 51 -9.64 -8.38 20.66
C PRO A 51 -10.10 -8.87 19.29
N THR A 52 -11.00 -9.86 19.25
CA THR A 52 -11.56 -10.39 18.00
C THR A 52 -12.37 -9.34 17.23
N VAL A 53 -13.19 -8.55 17.92
CA VAL A 53 -14.03 -7.53 17.25
C VAL A 53 -13.16 -6.35 16.81
N ALA A 54 -12.20 -5.93 17.64
CA ALA A 54 -11.25 -4.87 17.28
C ALA A 54 -10.43 -5.23 16.02
N GLU A 55 -9.92 -6.47 15.95
CA GLU A 55 -9.23 -7.01 14.78
C GLU A 55 -10.12 -7.00 13.52
N GLN A 56 -11.37 -7.44 13.65
CA GLN A 56 -12.30 -7.45 12.52
C GLN A 56 -12.58 -6.05 11.98
N CYS A 57 -12.80 -5.07 12.87
CA CYS A 57 -13.03 -3.68 12.47
C CYS A 57 -11.81 -3.07 11.78
N ALA A 58 -10.62 -3.19 12.40
CA ALA A 58 -9.38 -2.69 11.82
C ALA A 58 -9.06 -3.37 10.47
N GLY A 59 -9.25 -4.68 10.37
CA GLY A 59 -9.04 -5.45 9.14
C GLY A 59 -10.00 -5.06 8.01
N MET A 60 -11.28 -4.83 8.32
CA MET A 60 -12.25 -4.33 7.33
C MET A 60 -11.87 -2.95 6.81
N TRP A 61 -11.47 -2.04 7.70
CA TRP A 61 -10.98 -0.72 7.32
C TRP A 61 -9.74 -0.82 6.43
N LEU A 62 -8.75 -1.63 6.82
CA LEU A 62 -7.51 -1.84 6.07
C LEU A 62 -7.81 -2.36 4.66
N ALA A 63 -8.64 -3.39 4.54
CA ALA A 63 -9.01 -3.96 3.25
C ALA A 63 -9.72 -2.94 2.33
N SER A 64 -10.61 -2.12 2.89
CA SER A 64 -11.29 -1.05 2.15
C SER A 64 -10.33 0.05 1.69
N THR A 65 -9.40 0.45 2.57
CA THR A 65 -8.38 1.47 2.27
C THR A 65 -7.46 0.98 1.15
N LEU A 66 -6.93 -0.24 1.24
CA LEU A 66 -6.07 -0.82 0.20
C LEU A 66 -6.80 -0.95 -1.14
N SER A 67 -8.06 -1.35 -1.13
CA SER A 67 -8.89 -1.42 -2.35
C SER A 67 -9.05 -0.04 -3.01
N THR A 68 -9.27 1.01 -2.20
CA THR A 68 -9.38 2.39 -2.68
C THR A 68 -8.05 2.89 -3.27
N MET A 69 -6.93 2.58 -2.63
CA MET A 69 -5.60 2.95 -3.12
C MET A 69 -5.25 2.24 -4.44
N ALA A 70 -5.57 0.95 -4.55
CA ALA A 70 -5.33 0.17 -5.75
C ALA A 70 -6.23 0.59 -6.94
N GLY A 71 -7.45 1.06 -6.65
CA GLY A 71 -8.40 1.49 -7.68
C GLY A 71 -8.10 2.86 -8.30
N GLY A 72 -7.21 3.66 -7.70
CA GLY A 72 -7.10 5.08 -7.97
C GLY A 72 -8.34 5.80 -7.45
N GLY A 73 -8.19 6.58 -6.37
CA GLY A 73 -9.29 7.32 -5.74
C GLY A 73 -10.19 7.98 -6.80
N ARG A 74 -11.49 7.70 -6.72
CA ARG A 74 -12.50 8.23 -7.65
C ARG A 74 -12.41 9.74 -7.83
#